data_AF-X0RTI9-F1
#
_entry.id   AF-X0RTI9-F1
#
_cell.length_a   1.000
_cell.length_b   1.000
_cell.length_c   1.000
_cell.angle_alpha   90.00
_cell.angle_beta   90.00
_cell.angle_gamma   90.00
#
_symmetry.space_group_name_H-M   'P 1'
#
loop_
_entity.id
_entity.type
_entity.pdbx_description
1 polymer ?
#
loop_
_entity_poly.entity_id
_entity_poly.type
_entity_poly.pdbx_seq_one_letter_code
_entity_poly.pdbx_strand_id
1 'polypeptide(L)'
;MSITDTIRSAVAALISNKLRSALTMLGIIIGVSAVITLMAVGQGSQKGVTERIQGLGSNLLFIRPGQSQASDVQSAVYGGQALSLVD
;
A
#
# COMPACT_ATOMS: atom_id res chain seq x y z
N MET A 1 12.12 -49.11 20.21
CA MET A 1 11.02 -48.14 20.33
C MET A 1 10.57 -47.77 18.93
N SER A 2 9.39 -48.22 18.52
CA SER A 2 8.86 -47.88 17.20
C SER A 2 8.28 -46.46 17.23
N ILE A 3 8.40 -45.71 16.13
CA ILE A 3 7.81 -44.36 16.00
C ILE A 3 6.29 -44.41 16.22
N THR A 4 5.67 -45.54 15.86
CA THR A 4 4.26 -45.84 16.10
C THR A 4 3.89 -45.88 17.58
N ASP A 5 4.74 -46.43 18.45
CA ASP A 5 4.50 -46.45 19.90
C ASP A 5 4.59 -45.03 20.50
N THR A 6 5.55 -44.22 20.04
CA THR A 6 5.73 -42.84 20.47
C THR A 6 4.53 -41.97 20.11
N ILE A 7 4.01 -42.09 18.87
CA ILE A 7 2.82 -41.36 18.43
C ILE A 7 1.60 -41.79 19.26
N ARG A 8 1.42 -43.10 19.48
CA ARG A 8 0.31 -43.62 20.29
C ARG A 8 0.33 -43.09 21.72
N SER A 9 1.51 -43.05 22.34
CA SER A 9 1.71 -42.51 23.69
C SER A 9 1.44 -41.00 23.75
N ALA A 10 1.92 -40.24 22.77
CA ALA A 10 1.70 -38.79 22.70
C ALA A 10 0.21 -38.44 22.55
N VAL A 11 -0.53 -39.16 21.69
CA VAL A 11 -1.98 -38.97 21.53
C VAL A 11 -2.73 -39.30 22.82
N ALA A 12 -2.37 -40.38 23.51
CA ALA A 12 -2.98 -40.72 24.80
C ALA A 12 -2.75 -39.63 25.86
N ALA A 13 -1.55 -39.03 25.89
CA ALA A 13 -1.21 -37.94 26.80
C ALA A 13 -1.95 -36.62 26.49
N LEU A 14 -2.23 -36.32 25.21
CA LEU A 14 -3.05 -35.17 24.83
C LEU A 14 -4.52 -35.35 25.27
N ILE A 15 -5.05 -36.58 25.20
CA ILE A 15 -6.44 -36.88 25.57
C ILE A 15 -6.65 -36.89 27.09
N SER A 16 -5.61 -37.16 27.90
CA SER A 16 -5.71 -37.14 29.36
C SER A 16 -5.88 -35.72 29.93
N ASN A 17 -5.28 -34.71 29.28
CA ASN A 17 -5.35 -33.30 29.70
C ASN A 17 -6.23 -32.45 28.76
N LYS A 18 -7.49 -32.83 28.63
CA LYS A 18 -8.46 -32.24 27.67
C LYS A 18 -8.53 -30.72 27.73
N LEU A 19 -8.64 -30.11 28.91
CA LEU A 19 -8.79 -28.66 29.05
C LEU A 19 -7.53 -27.90 28.62
N ARG A 20 -6.36 -28.37 29.05
CA ARG A 20 -5.08 -27.74 28.72
C ARG A 20 -4.79 -27.85 27.22
N SER A 21 -4.90 -29.04 26.65
CA SER A 21 -4.68 -29.26 25.23
C SER A 21 -5.70 -28.52 24.36
N ALA A 22 -6.97 -28.48 24.75
CA ALA A 22 -7.99 -27.73 24.02
C ALA A 22 -7.70 -26.22 24.00
N LEU A 23 -7.35 -25.64 25.16
CA LEU A 23 -7.10 -24.20 25.27
C LEU A 23 -5.84 -23.78 24.49
N THR A 24 -4.78 -24.58 24.51
CA THR A 24 -3.56 -24.27 23.74
C THR A 24 -3.79 -24.39 22.24
N MET A 25 -4.53 -25.42 21.80
CA MET A 25 -4.89 -25.57 20.38
C MET A 25 -5.79 -24.41 19.92
N LEU A 26 -6.79 -24.03 20.73
CA LEU A 26 -7.69 -22.93 20.41
C LEU A 26 -6.92 -21.61 20.25
N GLY A 27 -5.98 -21.33 21.15
CA GLY A 27 -5.13 -20.13 21.06
C GLY A 27 -4.32 -20.06 19.78
N ILE A 28 -3.73 -21.18 19.35
CA ILE A 28 -2.97 -21.25 18.09
C ILE A 28 -3.89 -21.07 16.88
N ILE A 29 -5.06 -21.72 16.87
CA ILE A 29 -6.03 -21.61 15.77
C ILE A 29 -6.47 -20.15 15.60
N ILE A 30 -6.90 -19.50 16.69
CA ILE A 30 -7.34 -18.10 16.65
C ILE A 30 -6.17 -17.18 16.27
N GLY A 31 -5.00 -17.35 16.88
CA GLY A 31 -3.82 -16.53 16.62
C GLY A 31 -3.37 -16.58 15.16
N VAL A 32 -3.22 -17.77 14.60
CA VAL A 32 -2.80 -17.95 13.21
C VAL A 32 -3.90 -17.46 12.25
N SER A 33 -5.18 -17.72 12.55
CA SER A 33 -6.29 -17.28 11.69
C SER A 33 -6.40 -15.74 11.59
N ALA A 34 -6.19 -15.03 12.70
CA ALA A 34 -6.20 -13.56 12.71
C ALA A 34 -5.07 -12.98 11.86
N VAL A 35 -3.87 -13.54 11.97
CA VAL A 35 -2.71 -13.12 11.16
C VAL A 35 -2.94 -13.38 9.67
N ILE A 36 -3.43 -14.57 9.31
CA ILE A 36 -3.75 -14.91 7.91
C ILE A 36 -4.79 -13.95 7.35
N THR A 37 -5.87 -13.68 8.10
CA THR A 37 -6.94 -12.77 7.68
C THR A 37 -6.41 -11.36 7.46
N LEU A 38 -5.63 -10.84 8.40
CA LEU A 38 -5.02 -9.51 8.28
C LEU A 38 -4.10 -9.42 7.06
N MET A 39 -3.26 -10.42 6.82
CA MET A 39 -2.38 -10.44 5.63
C MET A 39 -3.19 -10.50 4.35
N ALA A 40 -4.22 -11.36 4.28
CA ALA A 40 -5.08 -11.49 3.12
C ALA A 40 -5.80 -10.17 2.79
N VAL A 41 -6.34 -9.50 3.82
CA VAL A 41 -6.98 -8.18 3.67
C VAL A 41 -5.96 -7.12 3.25
N GLY A 42 -4.79 -7.08 3.89
CA GLY A 42 -3.74 -6.12 3.58
C GLY A 42 -3.24 -6.24 2.14
N GLN A 43 -2.87 -7.46 1.73
CA GLN A 43 -2.42 -7.74 0.37
C GLN A 43 -3.54 -7.55 -0.66
N GLY A 44 -4.77 -7.96 -0.35
CA GLY A 44 -5.92 -7.76 -1.23
C GLY A 44 -6.23 -6.28 -1.45
N SER A 45 -6.17 -5.47 -0.39
CA SER A 45 -6.36 -4.02 -0.47
C SER A 45 -5.25 -3.35 -1.26
N GLN A 46 -3.99 -3.73 -1.01
CA GLN A 46 -2.84 -3.24 -1.77
C GLN A 46 -2.96 -3.58 -3.25
N LYS A 47 -3.31 -4.83 -3.58
CA LYS A 47 -3.56 -5.26 -4.95
C LYS A 47 -4.69 -4.47 -5.61
N GLY A 48 -5.80 -4.25 -4.92
CA GLY A 48 -6.92 -3.46 -5.45
C GLY A 48 -6.55 -1.99 -5.69
N VAL A 49 -5.72 -1.39 -4.83
CA VAL A 49 -5.19 -0.03 -5.06
C VAL A 49 -4.23 -0.03 -6.25
N THR A 50 -3.32 -1.00 -6.34
CA THR A 50 -2.40 -1.14 -7.46
C THR A 50 -3.15 -1.34 -8.78
N GLU A 51 -4.19 -2.17 -8.83
CA GLU A 51 -5.04 -2.37 -10.01
C GLU A 51 -5.75 -1.09 -10.42
N ARG A 52 -6.28 -0.31 -9.47
CA ARG A 52 -6.87 1.01 -9.76
C ARG A 52 -5.84 1.98 -10.32
N ILE A 53 -4.63 2.02 -9.74
CA ILE A 53 -3.54 2.88 -10.21
C ILE A 53 -3.08 2.46 -11.62
N GLN A 54 -2.94 1.16 -11.87
CA GLN A 54 -2.61 0.64 -13.21
C GLN A 54 -3.73 0.88 -14.21
N GLY A 55 -4.99 0.82 -13.77
CA GLY A 55 -6.18 1.13 -14.57
C GLY A 55 -6.29 2.60 -14.97
N LEU A 56 -5.58 3.51 -14.29
CA LEU A 56 -5.40 4.89 -14.75
C LEU A 56 -4.45 4.98 -15.97
N GLY A 57 -3.80 3.86 -16.35
CA GLY A 57 -2.91 3.74 -17.49
C GLY A 57 -1.46 4.06 -17.13
N SER A 58 -0.51 3.36 -17.76
CA SER A 58 0.94 3.63 -17.65
C SER A 58 1.38 4.96 -18.28
N ASN A 59 0.42 5.74 -18.80
CA ASN A 59 0.67 6.96 -19.54
C ASN A 59 -0.30 8.08 -19.09
N LEU A 60 -0.18 8.45 -17.82
CA LEU A 60 -0.90 9.58 -17.22
C LEU A 60 -0.43 10.89 -17.86
N LEU A 61 -1.17 11.39 -18.85
CA LEU A 61 -0.97 12.72 -19.42
C LEU A 61 -1.57 13.78 -18.49
N PHE A 62 -0.77 14.29 -17.56
CA PHE A 62 -1.17 15.39 -16.67
C PHE A 62 -1.23 16.71 -17.45
N ILE A 63 -2.39 17.06 -18.00
CA ILE A 63 -2.64 18.40 -18.56
C ILE A 63 -2.81 19.35 -17.38
N ARG A 64 -1.73 20.03 -17.00
CA ARG A 64 -1.82 21.29 -16.26
C ARG A 64 -2.18 22.37 -17.26
N PRO A 65 -3.37 23.00 -17.18
CA PRO A 65 -3.62 24.19 -17.97
C PRO A 65 -2.53 25.20 -17.62
N GLY A 66 -1.69 25.53 -18.61
CA GLY A 66 -0.78 26.66 -18.51
C GLY A 66 -1.64 27.88 -18.21
N GLN A 67 -1.31 28.63 -17.17
CA GLN A 67 -1.86 29.96 -16.94
C GLN A 67 -1.56 30.79 -18.19
N SER A 68 -2.49 30.75 -19.12
CA SER A 68 -2.55 31.64 -20.24
C SER A 68 -3.31 32.84 -19.71
N GLN A 69 -2.75 34.03 -19.92
CA GLN A 69 -3.38 35.34 -19.75
C GLN A 69 -3.12 36.04 -18.41
N ALA A 70 -2.01 36.78 -18.37
CA ALA A 70 -2.09 38.24 -18.43
C ALA A 70 -0.82 38.69 -19.17
N SER A 71 -0.91 38.99 -20.47
CA SER A 71 -1.07 40.37 -20.93
C SER A 71 -0.31 41.34 -20.04
N ASP A 72 1.00 41.42 -20.22
CA ASP A 72 1.72 42.68 -20.01
C ASP A 72 2.42 43.07 -21.30
N VAL A 73 1.61 43.48 -22.27
CA VAL A 73 2.05 44.36 -23.36
C VAL A 73 2.12 45.77 -22.76
N GLN A 74 3.01 45.96 -21.78
CA GLN A 74 3.37 47.25 -21.22
C GLN A 74 4.90 47.45 -21.26
N SER A 75 5.54 46.94 -22.32
CA SER A 75 6.93 47.25 -22.66
C SER A 75 7.05 47.98 -24.01
N ALA A 76 6.06 48.81 -24.35
CA ALA A 76 6.10 49.66 -25.55
C ALA A 76 5.83 51.16 -25.27
N VAL A 77 5.65 51.57 -24.00
CA VAL A 77 5.28 52.96 -23.65
C VAL A 77 6.40 53.76 -22.97
N TYR A 78 7.51 53.13 -22.58
CA TYR A 78 8.77 53.83 -22.31
C TYR A 78 9.59 53.80 -23.62
N GLY A 79 9.27 54.66 -24.58
CA GLY A 79 9.90 55.98 -24.60
C GLY A 79 11.33 55.79 -25.12
N GLY A 80 11.58 55.65 -26.43
CA GLY A 80 11.10 56.59 -27.44
C GLY A 80 11.68 58.00 -27.29
N GLN A 81 12.38 58.32 -26.19
CA GLN A 81 12.99 59.64 -25.94
C GLN A 81 14.26 59.50 -25.09
N ALA A 82 15.35 59.10 -25.73
CA ALA A 82 16.70 59.51 -25.33
C ALA A 82 17.62 59.39 -26.55
N LEU A 83 17.36 60.20 -27.60
CA LEU A 83 18.45 60.71 -28.41
C LEU A 83 19.24 61.67 -27.51
N SER A 84 20.12 61.13 -26.65
CA SER A 84 21.24 61.91 -26.16
C SER A 84 22.24 61.95 -27.31
N LEU A 85 22.14 63.02 -28.10
CA LEU A 85 23.14 63.42 -29.07
C LEU A 85 24.52 63.42 -28.39
N VAL A 86 25.31 62.42 -28.75
CA VAL A 86 26.77 62.50 -28.80
C VAL A 86 27.07 63.39 -29.99
N ASP A 87 27.43 64.65 -29.69
CA ASP A 87 28.34 65.58 -30.38
C ASP A 87 28.04 67.03 -29.94
#